data_AF-A0A2R6KV32-F1
#
_entry.id   AF-A0A2R6KV32-F1
#
_cell.length_a   1.000
_cell.length_b   1.000
_cell.length_c   1.000
_cell.angle_alpha   90.00
_cell.angle_beta   90.00
_cell.angle_gamma   90.00
#
_symmetry.space_group_name_H-M   'P 1'
#
loop_
_entity.id
_entity.type
_entity.pdbx_description
1 polymer ?
#
loop_
_entity_poly.entity_id
_entity_poly.type
_entity_poly.pdbx_seq_one_letter_code
_entity_poly.pdbx_strand_id
1 'polypeptide(L)'
;MSDADDELRATLLDHSDHRAVRNVFGAHTGGDTATLDDYVESMRATDGAVALVADDGAADIYARWNGTAGRFEHLTIWPPWSIGGFDHKDADRLAAFLDEKDDVRPTPHGATPFEDQQVLSSLSHRIWP
;
A
#
# COMPACT_ATOMS: atom_id res chain seq x y z
N MET A 1 -17.91 -7.06 8.11
CA MET A 1 -16.60 -7.55 7.67
C MET A 1 -16.76 -7.97 6.23
N SER A 2 -15.96 -7.40 5.33
CA SER A 2 -15.95 -7.76 3.91
C SER A 2 -14.92 -8.85 3.66
N ASP A 3 -15.02 -9.57 2.53
CA ASP A 3 -14.03 -10.60 2.16
C ASP A 3 -12.59 -10.05 2.15
N ALA A 4 -12.40 -8.79 1.71
CA ALA A 4 -11.10 -8.11 1.73
C ALA A 4 -10.59 -7.80 3.16
N ASP A 5 -11.49 -7.55 4.10
CA ASP A 5 -11.12 -7.32 5.51
C ASP A 5 -10.69 -8.64 6.17
N ASP A 6 -11.41 -9.72 5.90
CA ASP A 6 -11.04 -11.07 6.36
C ASP A 6 -9.69 -11.51 5.77
N GLU A 7 -9.46 -11.25 4.48
CA GLU A 7 -8.17 -11.51 3.81
C GLU A 7 -7.02 -10.71 4.44
N LEU A 8 -7.20 -9.40 4.60
CA LEU A 8 -6.18 -8.54 5.22
C LEU A 8 -5.85 -9.03 6.64
N ARG A 9 -6.88 -9.33 7.43
CA ARG A 9 -6.72 -9.85 8.78
C ARG A 9 -5.94 -11.17 8.79
N ALA A 10 -6.22 -12.09 7.87
CA ALA A 10 -5.51 -13.35 7.75
C ALA A 10 -4.03 -13.12 7.37
N THR A 11 -3.74 -12.32 6.35
CA THR A 11 -2.38 -12.00 5.91
C THR A 11 -1.53 -11.37 7.02
N LEU A 12 -2.10 -10.42 7.76
CA LEU A 12 -1.42 -9.77 8.89
C LEU A 12 -1.18 -10.74 10.05
N LEU A 13 -2.11 -11.66 10.31
CA LEU A 13 -1.95 -12.68 11.34
C LEU A 13 -0.83 -13.67 10.99
N ASP A 14 -0.76 -14.11 9.73
CA ASP A 14 0.23 -15.06 9.23
C ASP A 14 1.68 -14.54 9.32
N HIS A 15 1.86 -13.21 9.32
CA HIS A 15 3.18 -12.54 9.39
C HIS A 15 3.39 -11.79 10.73
N SER A 16 2.58 -12.08 11.75
CA SER A 16 2.59 -11.37 13.05
C SER A 16 3.82 -11.64 13.93
N ASP A 17 4.71 -12.54 13.50
CA ASP A 17 6.05 -12.70 14.07
C ASP A 17 6.92 -11.46 13.79
N HIS A 18 6.67 -10.75 12.68
CA HIS A 18 7.30 -9.47 12.38
C HIS A 18 6.65 -8.32 13.19
N ARG A 19 7.46 -7.55 13.92
CA ARG A 19 6.96 -6.49 14.83
C ARG A 19 6.04 -5.48 14.13
N ALA A 20 6.44 -4.98 12.96
CA ALA A 20 5.67 -4.00 12.20
C ALA A 20 4.28 -4.54 11.82
N VAL A 21 4.23 -5.78 11.32
CA VAL A 21 2.97 -6.44 10.95
C VAL A 21 2.07 -6.64 12.17
N ARG A 22 2.63 -7.07 13.30
CA ARG A 22 1.88 -7.20 14.55
C ARG A 22 1.27 -5.88 15.01
N ASN A 23 2.01 -4.78 14.92
CA ASN A 23 1.51 -3.45 15.27
C ASN A 23 0.35 -3.05 14.34
N VAL A 24 0.49 -3.27 13.03
CA VAL A 24 -0.57 -3.01 12.05
C VAL A 24 -1.80 -3.88 12.29
N PHE A 25 -1.63 -5.16 12.63
CA PHE A 25 -2.73 -6.06 13.02
C PHE A 25 -3.46 -5.54 14.26
N GLY A 26 -2.72 -5.13 15.29
CA GLY A 26 -3.29 -4.56 16.52
C GLY A 26 -4.06 -3.26 16.24
N ALA A 27 -3.51 -2.36 15.41
CA ALA A 27 -4.19 -1.14 14.99
C ALA A 27 -5.46 -1.42 14.17
N HIS A 28 -5.38 -2.31 13.19
CA HIS A 28 -6.50 -2.69 12.33
C HIS A 28 -7.65 -3.34 13.12
N THR A 29 -7.32 -4.09 14.19
CA THR A 29 -8.31 -4.74 15.07
C THR A 29 -8.75 -3.87 16.26
N GLY A 30 -8.24 -2.63 16.37
CA GLY A 30 -8.59 -1.68 17.43
C GLY A 30 -7.98 -1.96 18.80
N GLY A 31 -6.96 -2.83 18.87
CA GLY A 31 -6.27 -3.20 20.11
C GLY A 31 -5.02 -2.36 20.43
N ASP A 32 -4.36 -1.80 19.42
CA ASP A 32 -3.09 -1.08 19.53
C ASP A 32 -3.00 0.09 18.54
N THR A 33 -1.82 0.70 18.43
CA THR A 33 -1.49 1.74 17.44
C THR A 33 -0.30 1.32 16.58
N ALA A 34 -0.31 1.71 15.31
CA ALA A 34 0.80 1.53 14.38
C ALA A 34 1.32 2.89 13.89
N THR A 35 2.63 2.98 13.71
CA THR A 35 3.28 4.14 13.08
C THR A 35 3.26 4.01 11.55
N LEU A 36 3.52 5.10 10.82
CA LEU A 36 3.70 5.02 9.37
C LEU A 36 4.86 4.11 8.97
N ASP A 37 5.94 4.09 9.75
CA ASP A 37 7.04 3.15 9.54
C ASP A 37 6.57 1.70 9.68
N ASP A 38 5.68 1.41 10.64
CA ASP A 38 5.10 0.06 10.77
C ASP A 38 4.24 -0.30 9.55
N TYR A 39 3.44 0.64 9.03
CA TYR A 39 2.64 0.43 7.82
C TYR A 39 3.52 0.19 6.60
N VAL A 40 4.54 1.02 6.38
CA VAL A 40 5.46 0.87 5.24
C VAL A 40 6.23 -0.44 5.33
N GLU A 41 6.77 -0.75 6.50
CA GLU A 41 7.51 -1.99 6.72
C GLU A 41 6.61 -3.23 6.63
N SER A 42 5.32 -3.13 6.95
CA SER A 42 4.38 -4.25 6.79
C SER A 42 4.24 -4.68 5.33
N MET A 43 4.30 -3.76 4.37
CA MET A 43 4.28 -4.11 2.94
C MET A 43 5.50 -4.96 2.57
N ARG A 44 6.69 -4.59 3.05
CA ARG A 44 7.93 -5.33 2.79
C ARG A 44 7.93 -6.70 3.48
N ALA A 45 7.51 -6.73 4.75
CA ALA A 45 7.49 -7.94 5.56
C ALA A 45 6.50 -8.99 5.05
N THR A 46 5.44 -8.57 4.35
CA THR A 46 4.45 -9.45 3.72
C THR A 46 4.73 -9.71 2.23
N ASP A 47 5.93 -9.37 1.75
CA ASP A 47 6.33 -9.44 0.35
C ASP A 47 5.31 -8.82 -0.63
N GLY A 48 4.68 -7.71 -0.21
CA GLY A 48 3.72 -6.96 -1.02
C GLY A 48 2.31 -7.52 -1.03
N ALA A 49 2.01 -8.54 -0.22
CA ALA A 49 0.63 -9.02 -0.03
C ALA A 49 -0.25 -7.96 0.64
N VAL A 50 0.34 -7.11 1.50
CA VAL A 50 -0.28 -5.89 1.99
C VAL A 50 0.18 -4.70 1.15
N ALA A 51 -0.79 -3.88 0.74
CA ALA A 51 -0.60 -2.57 0.15
C ALA A 51 -1.16 -1.48 1.07
N LEU A 52 -0.82 -0.22 0.80
CA LEU A 52 -1.41 0.94 1.47
C LEU A 52 -2.23 1.76 0.49
N VAL A 53 -3.32 2.35 0.99
CA VAL A 53 -4.08 3.38 0.30
C VAL A 53 -4.07 4.64 1.16
N ALA A 54 -3.96 5.80 0.53
CA ALA A 54 -4.10 7.10 1.15
C ALA A 54 -4.84 8.05 0.20
N ASP A 55 -5.32 9.17 0.72
CA ASP A 55 -6.03 10.22 -0.02
C ASP A 55 -5.18 11.51 -0.03
N ASP A 56 -5.01 12.15 -1.19
CA ASP A 56 -4.29 13.43 -1.33
C ASP A 56 -5.21 14.67 -1.41
N GLY A 57 -6.50 14.49 -1.17
CA GLY A 57 -7.59 15.45 -1.30
C GLY A 57 -8.27 15.44 -2.68
N ALA A 58 -7.64 14.86 -3.69
CA ALA A 58 -8.14 14.86 -5.07
C ALA A 58 -7.93 13.53 -5.82
N ALA A 59 -7.00 12.70 -5.36
CA ALA A 59 -6.64 11.43 -5.93
C ALA A 59 -6.37 10.38 -4.84
N ASP A 60 -6.62 9.13 -5.19
CA ASP A 60 -6.20 7.99 -4.40
C ASP A 60 -4.71 7.69 -4.66
N ILE A 61 -3.97 7.45 -3.59
CA ILE A 61 -2.57 7.06 -3.60
C ILE A 61 -2.49 5.59 -3.16
N TYR A 62 -2.00 4.73 -4.04
CA TYR A 62 -1.74 3.33 -3.73
C TYR A 62 -0.24 3.12 -3.61
N ALA A 63 0.21 2.45 -2.55
CA ALA A 63 1.61 2.06 -2.38
C ALA A 63 1.73 0.55 -2.16
N ARG A 64 2.81 -0.04 -2.69
CA ARG A 64 3.14 -1.45 -2.49
C ARG A 64 4.63 -1.67 -2.35
N TRP A 65 4.99 -2.82 -1.81
CA TRP A 65 6.30 -3.42 -2.01
C TRP A 65 6.33 -4.24 -3.30
N ASN A 66 7.34 -4.04 -4.14
CA ASN A 66 7.62 -4.90 -5.30
C ASN A 66 8.81 -5.82 -4.95
N GLY A 67 8.51 -7.04 -4.50
CA GLY A 67 9.53 -8.03 -4.10
C GLY A 67 10.47 -8.45 -5.23
N THR A 68 10.01 -8.42 -6.49
CA THR A 68 10.86 -8.73 -7.64
C THR A 68 11.89 -7.64 -7.92
N ALA A 69 11.48 -6.37 -7.79
CA ALA A 69 12.37 -5.22 -8.02
C ALA A 69 13.10 -4.74 -6.75
N GLY A 70 12.74 -5.26 -5.57
CA GLY A 70 13.34 -4.89 -4.30
C GLY A 70 13.13 -3.43 -3.90
N ARG A 71 11.96 -2.86 -4.19
CA ARG A 71 11.66 -1.43 -3.93
C ARG A 71 10.19 -1.17 -3.62
N PHE A 72 9.91 -0.03 -3.01
CA PHE A 72 8.53 0.45 -2.88
C PHE A 72 8.11 1.23 -4.11
N GLU A 73 6.86 1.02 -4.52
CA GLU A 73 6.23 1.68 -5.66
C GLU A 73 4.97 2.37 -5.18
N HIS A 74 4.64 3.52 -5.76
CA HIS A 74 3.36 4.18 -5.53
C HIS A 74 2.74 4.67 -6.83
N LEU A 75 1.41 4.72 -6.84
CA LEU A 75 0.55 5.03 -7.96
C LEU A 75 -0.50 6.05 -7.50
N THR A 76 -0.62 7.15 -8.23
CA THR A 76 -1.64 8.19 -7.99
C THR A 76 -2.73 8.06 -9.03
N ILE A 77 -4.00 7.95 -8.62
CA ILE A 77 -5.16 7.82 -9.49
C ILE A 77 -6.17 8.92 -9.20
N TRP A 78 -6.40 9.75 -10.21
CA TRP A 78 -7.47 10.75 -10.21
C TRP A 78 -8.79 10.14 -10.67
N PRO A 79 -9.88 10.33 -9.94
CA PRO A 79 -11.22 10.03 -10.45
C PRO A 79 -11.50 10.80 -11.77
N PRO A 80 -12.18 10.21 -12.76
CA PRO A 80 -12.80 8.89 -12.69
C PRO A 80 -11.81 7.73 -12.77
N TRP A 81 -10.74 7.74 -13.57
CA TRP A 81 -9.72 6.64 -13.63
C TRP A 81 -8.40 7.09 -14.31
N SER A 82 -8.01 8.36 -14.15
CA SER A 82 -6.79 8.88 -14.78
C SER A 82 -5.59 8.69 -13.88
N ILE A 83 -4.59 7.94 -14.34
CA ILE A 83 -3.31 7.86 -13.65
C ILE A 83 -2.66 9.24 -13.66
N GLY A 84 -2.42 9.78 -12.46
CA GLY A 84 -1.70 11.03 -12.23
C GLY A 84 -0.19 10.85 -12.12
N GLY A 85 0.29 9.66 -11.72
CA GLY A 85 1.73 9.36 -11.64
C GLY A 85 2.04 7.95 -11.13
N PHE A 86 3.24 7.47 -11.44
CA PHE A 86 3.81 6.23 -10.92
C PHE A 86 5.31 6.45 -10.64
N ASP A 87 5.75 6.17 -9.42
CA ASP A 87 7.13 6.42 -8.99
C ASP A 87 7.53 5.43 -7.87
N HIS A 88 8.82 5.37 -7.55
CA HIS A 88 9.40 4.48 -6.54
C HIS A 88 10.19 5.25 -5.48
N LYS A 89 10.17 4.77 -4.24
CA LYS A 89 10.83 5.40 -3.08
C LYS A 89 11.50 4.35 -2.20
N ASP A 90 12.44 4.79 -1.38
CA ASP A 90 12.88 4.02 -0.21
C ASP A 90 11.83 4.12 0.92
N ALA A 91 12.00 3.34 1.98
CA ALA A 91 11.04 3.27 3.08
C ALA A 91 10.81 4.65 3.73
N ASP A 92 11.90 5.32 4.11
CA ASP A 92 11.85 6.60 4.82
C ASP A 92 11.17 7.70 3.98
N ARG A 93 11.48 7.77 2.68
CA ARG A 93 10.83 8.73 1.78
C ARG A 93 9.38 8.40 1.51
N LEU A 94 9.00 7.12 1.50
CA LEU A 94 7.60 6.74 1.36
C LEU A 94 6.82 7.10 2.62
N ALA A 95 7.35 6.82 3.80
CA ALA A 95 6.73 7.20 5.06
C ALA A 95 6.52 8.72 5.15
N ALA A 96 7.56 9.51 4.85
CA ALA A 96 7.45 10.97 4.80
C ALA A 96 6.43 11.47 3.77
N PHE A 97 6.34 10.83 2.60
CA PHE A 97 5.36 11.18 1.58
C PHE A 97 3.92 10.88 2.02
N LEU A 98 3.69 9.77 2.72
CA LEU A 98 2.38 9.37 3.25
C LEU A 98 1.98 10.16 4.49
N ASP A 99 2.92 10.71 5.25
CA ASP A 99 2.64 11.58 6.40
C ASP A 99 1.92 12.88 6.00
N GLU A 100 2.10 13.31 4.76
CA GLU A 100 1.40 14.45 4.16
C GLU A 100 0.03 14.07 3.55
N LYS A 101 -0.51 12.89 3.83
CA LYS A 101 -1.74 12.35 3.22
C LYS A 101 -2.76 11.97 4.29
N ASP A 102 -4.01 11.88 3.87
CA ASP A 102 -5.12 11.52 4.73
C ASP A 102 -5.50 10.04 4.55
N ASP A 103 -6.21 9.51 5.55
CA ASP A 103 -6.81 8.16 5.56
C ASP A 103 -5.87 7.01 5.10
N VAL A 104 -4.62 7.04 5.58
CA VAL A 104 -3.65 5.96 5.35
C VAL A 104 -4.18 4.66 5.96
N ARG A 105 -4.47 3.68 5.10
CA ARG A 105 -5.04 2.40 5.51
C ARG A 105 -4.39 1.22 4.79
N PRO A 106 -4.18 0.10 5.48
CA PRO A 106 -3.72 -1.14 4.86
C PRO A 106 -4.86 -1.78 4.05
N THR A 107 -4.50 -2.43 2.95
CA THR A 107 -5.44 -3.14 2.08
C THR A 107 -4.77 -4.39 1.50
N PRO A 108 -5.52 -5.48 1.20
CA PRO A 108 -4.96 -6.59 0.43
C PRO A 108 -4.51 -6.13 -0.95
N HIS A 109 -3.42 -6.70 -1.46
CA HIS A 109 -2.93 -6.44 -2.81
C HIS A 109 -4.00 -6.60 -3.89
N GLY A 110 -4.76 -7.71 -3.81
CA GLY A 110 -5.80 -8.05 -4.79
C GLY A 110 -6.96 -7.04 -4.84
N ALA A 111 -7.10 -6.19 -3.82
CA ALA A 111 -8.08 -5.12 -3.78
C ALA A 111 -7.56 -3.80 -4.37
N THR A 112 -6.35 -3.80 -4.96
CA THR A 112 -5.71 -2.60 -5.51
C THR A 112 -5.54 -2.69 -7.02
N PRO A 113 -5.36 -1.53 -7.70
CA PRO A 113 -5.05 -1.49 -9.13
C PRO A 113 -3.72 -2.17 -9.52
N PHE A 114 -2.89 -2.54 -8.55
CA PHE A 114 -1.66 -3.29 -8.80
C PHE A 114 -1.89 -4.73 -9.27
N GLU A 115 -3.03 -5.32 -8.95
CA GLU A 115 -3.45 -6.64 -9.43
C GLU A 115 -3.83 -6.60 -10.92
N ASP A 116 -4.30 -5.44 -11.40
CA ASP A 116 -4.74 -5.27 -12.78
C ASP A 116 -3.56 -4.96 -13.71
N GLN A 117 -3.13 -5.99 -14.46
CA GLN A 117 -2.10 -5.84 -15.49
C GLN A 117 -2.47 -4.86 -16.61
N GLN A 118 -3.76 -4.61 -16.86
CA GLN A 118 -4.19 -3.59 -17.82
C GLN A 118 -3.94 -2.17 -17.29
N VAL A 119 -4.17 -1.95 -15.99
CA VAL A 119 -3.80 -0.68 -15.34
C VAL A 119 -2.29 -0.48 -15.43
N LEU A 120 -1.49 -1.49 -15.08
CA LEU A 120 -0.03 -1.39 -15.14
C LEU A 120 0.51 -1.24 -16.57
N SER A 121 -0.05 -1.95 -17.56
CA SER A 121 0.36 -1.78 -18.96
C SER A 121 -0.05 -0.42 -19.52
N SER A 122 -1.17 0.16 -19.09
CA SER A 122 -1.53 1.54 -19.46
C SER A 122 -0.54 2.60 -18.94
N LEU A 123 0.18 2.32 -17.83
CA LEU A 123 1.27 3.16 -17.33
C LEU A 123 2.45 3.21 -18.29
N SER A 124 2.80 2.07 -18.90
CA SER A 124 3.95 1.97 -19.80
C SER A 124 3.86 2.88 -21.02
N HIS A 125 2.65 3.31 -21.39
CA HIS A 125 2.40 4.27 -22.46
C HIS A 125 2.38 5.74 -22.00
N ARG A 126 2.34 6.00 -20.68
CA ARG A 126 2.31 7.34 -20.08
C ARG A 126 3.62 7.75 -19.41
N ILE A 127 4.49 6.81 -19.07
CA ILE A 127 5.85 7.07 -18.62
C ILE A 127 6.68 7.38 -19.88
N TRP A 128 6.67 8.65 -20.30
CA TRP A 128 7.52 9.13 -21.40
C TRP A 128 9.00 9.06 -20.98
N PRO A 129 9.94 8.65 -21.87
CA PRO A 129 11.37 8.54 -21.56
C PRO A 129 12.04 9.87 -21.19
#